data_AF-A0A9P5Q2F6-F1
#
_entry.id   AF-A0A9P5Q2F6-F1
#
_cell.length_a   1.000
_cell.length_b   1.000
_cell.length_c   1.000
_cell.angle_alpha   90.00
_cell.angle_beta   90.00
_cell.angle_gamma   90.00
#
_symmetry.space_group_name_H-M   'P 1'
#
loop_
_entity.id
_entity.type
_entity.pdbx_description
1 polymer ?
#
loop_
_entity_poly.entity_id
_entity_poly.type
_entity_poly.pdbx_seq_one_letter_code
_entity_poly.pdbx_strand_id
1 'polypeptide(L)'
;MRHHFSFFALLCLAPFSSAGSLQTPLNPPESFQAPQLQVNNMPSLADLLTIESSASIFYSYARELSLSELFSQPAGLTEDNGKGGLTLLVPTNKAVMAMERKPHQGPPPKDNEDISISEEEFFRNSKDNVLRWVQAHVIPTSPLTFPLPSTTYDTLLDGKSVTFSSGNVDEEDWKKVTVEGTHILDMKQASNGVMYIIDGTINTY
;
A
#
# COMPACT_ATOMS: atom_id res chain seq x y z
N MET A 1 41.74 -50.49 -34.22
CA MET A 1 41.62 -51.97 -34.22
C MET A 1 40.93 -52.36 -32.93
N ARG A 2 39.69 -52.87 -33.01
CA ARG A 2 39.34 -54.30 -32.81
C ARG A 2 39.68 -54.76 -31.37
N HIS A 3 38.80 -55.26 -30.51
CA HIS A 3 37.52 -55.94 -30.71
C HIS A 3 36.73 -56.02 -29.39
N HIS A 4 35.43 -56.28 -29.54
CA HIS A 4 34.43 -56.66 -28.54
C HIS A 4 34.86 -57.78 -27.57
N PHE A 5 34.28 -57.79 -26.36
CA PHE A 5 33.56 -58.98 -25.90
C PHE A 5 32.43 -58.60 -24.94
N SER A 6 31.22 -59.02 -25.31
CA SER A 6 30.00 -58.99 -24.52
C SER A 6 29.95 -60.25 -23.66
N PHE A 7 29.54 -60.17 -22.40
CA PHE A 7 28.88 -61.30 -21.75
C PHE A 7 27.84 -60.84 -20.73
N PHE A 8 26.66 -61.42 -20.92
CA PHE A 8 25.41 -61.29 -20.20
C PHE A 8 25.47 -62.13 -18.92
N ALA A 9 24.96 -61.64 -17.79
CA ALA A 9 24.48 -62.50 -16.71
C ALA A 9 23.32 -61.82 -15.98
N LEU A 10 22.19 -62.53 -16.02
CA LEU A 10 20.86 -62.23 -15.51
C LEU A 10 20.71 -62.75 -14.06
N LEU A 11 19.60 -62.40 -13.40
CA LEU A 11 19.05 -62.90 -12.11
C LEU A 11 19.62 -62.24 -10.84
N CYS A 12 18.84 -61.83 -9.82
CA CYS A 12 17.47 -62.17 -9.41
C CYS A 12 16.77 -60.94 -8.79
N LEU A 13 15.48 -60.78 -9.10
CA LEU A 13 14.53 -60.01 -8.29
C LEU A 13 14.24 -60.76 -6.98
N ALA A 14 14.21 -60.04 -5.86
CA ALA A 14 13.48 -60.45 -4.67
C ALA A 14 12.68 -59.24 -4.13
N PRO A 15 11.35 -59.36 -3.97
CA PRO A 15 10.54 -58.32 -3.36
C PRO A 15 10.72 -58.35 -1.84
N PHE A 16 11.03 -57.19 -1.25
CA PHE A 16 10.84 -56.99 0.18
C PHE A 16 9.34 -56.81 0.45
N SER A 17 8.70 -57.87 0.97
CA SER A 17 7.34 -57.80 1.51
C SER A 17 7.38 -57.04 2.84
N SER A 18 6.98 -55.77 2.83
CA SER A 18 6.63 -55.02 4.03
C SER A 18 5.26 -55.50 4.53
N ALA A 19 5.21 -56.07 5.73
CA ALA A 19 3.97 -56.39 6.42
C ALA A 19 3.20 -55.08 6.70
N GLY A 20 2.03 -54.94 6.08
CA GLY A 20 1.13 -53.82 6.29
C GLY A 20 0.55 -53.87 7.70
N SER A 21 0.98 -52.96 8.57
CA SER A 21 0.16 -52.53 9.69
C SER A 21 -1.05 -51.79 9.13
N LEU A 22 -2.23 -52.39 9.26
CA LEU A 22 -3.52 -51.79 8.90
C LEU A 22 -3.78 -50.62 9.85
N GLN A 23 -3.22 -49.45 9.55
CA GLN A 23 -3.67 -48.20 10.13
C GLN A 23 -4.90 -47.76 9.36
N THR A 24 -6.07 -47.94 9.96
CA THR A 24 -7.30 -47.33 9.46
C THR A 24 -7.12 -45.81 9.55
N PRO A 25 -7.06 -45.06 8.43
CA PRO A 25 -7.09 -43.61 8.53
C PRO A 25 -8.44 -43.21 9.12
N LEU A 26 -8.41 -42.60 10.30
CA LEU A 26 -9.55 -41.88 10.85
C LEU A 26 -9.81 -40.71 9.91
N ASN A 27 -10.78 -40.87 9.01
CA ASN A 27 -11.32 -39.76 8.24
C ASN A 27 -11.98 -38.83 9.25
N PRO A 28 -11.52 -37.59 9.44
CA PRO A 28 -12.26 -36.63 10.26
C PRO A 28 -13.61 -36.37 9.59
N PRO A 29 -14.70 -36.19 10.36
CA PRO A 29 -16.00 -35.86 9.79
C PRO A 29 -15.87 -34.58 8.95
N GLU A 30 -16.40 -34.64 7.72
CA GLU A 30 -16.61 -33.48 6.86
C GLU A 30 -17.44 -32.44 7.62
N SER A 31 -16.80 -31.38 8.13
CA SER A 31 -17.36 -30.03 8.38
C SER A 31 -16.55 -29.22 9.40
N PHE A 32 -15.23 -29.16 9.25
CA PHE A 32 -14.47 -28.01 9.74
C PHE A 32 -13.52 -27.58 8.65
N GLN A 33 -14.07 -26.92 7.63
CA GLN A 33 -13.29 -26.16 6.68
C GLN A 33 -12.63 -25.03 7.47
N ALA A 34 -11.39 -25.26 7.93
CA ALA A 34 -10.55 -24.20 8.45
C ALA A 34 -10.57 -23.08 7.40
N PRO A 35 -10.68 -21.80 7.81
CA PRO A 35 -10.62 -20.69 6.87
C PRO A 35 -9.39 -20.89 6.00
N GLN A 36 -9.60 -21.13 4.71
CA GLN A 36 -8.51 -21.17 3.75
C GLN A 36 -7.93 -19.76 3.79
N LEU A 37 -6.81 -19.57 4.49
CA LEU A 37 -6.04 -18.35 4.41
C LEU A 37 -5.61 -18.25 2.95
N GLN A 38 -6.35 -17.45 2.16
CA GLN A 38 -5.88 -17.03 0.85
C GLN A 38 -4.61 -16.24 1.11
N VAL A 39 -3.46 -16.91 0.93
CA VAL A 39 -2.16 -16.26 0.93
C VAL A 39 -2.12 -15.42 -0.34
N ASN A 40 -2.64 -14.21 -0.26
CA ASN A 40 -2.35 -13.20 -1.27
C ASN A 40 -0.86 -12.89 -1.11
N ASN A 41 -0.03 -13.42 -2.01
CA ASN A 41 1.43 -13.19 -2.02
C ASN A 41 1.82 -11.70 -2.22
N MET A 42 0.85 -10.79 -2.29
CA MET A 42 1.07 -9.37 -2.50
C MET A 42 0.97 -8.62 -1.15
N PRO A 43 1.98 -7.80 -0.78
CA PRO A 43 1.94 -7.01 0.45
C PRO A 43 0.72 -6.08 0.47
N SER A 44 0.22 -5.78 1.67
CA SER A 44 -0.76 -4.70 1.89
C SER A 44 -0.10 -3.32 1.76
N LEU A 45 -0.91 -2.26 1.70
CA LEU A 45 -0.42 -0.89 1.73
C LEU A 45 0.41 -0.60 3.00
N ALA A 46 0.00 -1.14 4.16
CA ALA A 46 0.77 -1.03 5.40
C ALA A 46 2.13 -1.74 5.32
N ASP A 47 2.18 -2.92 4.69
CA ASP A 47 3.43 -3.65 4.48
C ASP A 47 4.37 -2.87 3.53
N LEU A 48 3.82 -2.33 2.43
CA LEU A 48 4.58 -1.50 1.49
C LEU A 48 5.16 -0.26 2.17
N LEU A 49 4.37 0.45 2.98
CA LEU A 49 4.84 1.62 3.73
C LEU A 49 5.95 1.29 4.74
N THR A 50 5.97 0.06 5.26
CA THR A 50 7.01 -0.41 6.18
C THR A 50 8.33 -0.70 5.46
N ILE A 51 8.27 -1.20 4.22
CA ILE A 51 9.45 -1.58 3.42
C ILE A 51 10.02 -0.37 2.67
N GLU A 52 9.17 0.59 2.28
CA GLU A 52 9.56 1.71 1.43
C GLU A 52 10.30 2.80 2.23
N SER A 53 11.62 2.67 2.31
CA SER A 53 12.49 3.58 3.07
C SER A 53 12.37 5.05 2.65
N SER A 54 12.06 5.32 1.38
CA SER A 54 11.90 6.67 0.86
C SER A 54 10.64 7.37 1.38
N ALA A 55 9.69 6.61 1.96
CA ALA A 55 8.41 7.08 2.49
C ALA A 55 8.34 7.06 4.03
N SER A 56 9.45 6.77 4.72
CA SER A 56 9.44 6.49 6.16
C SER A 56 8.91 7.65 7.04
N ILE A 57 9.08 8.90 6.63
CA ILE A 57 8.52 10.06 7.35
C ILE A 57 6.99 10.08 7.23
N PHE A 58 6.45 9.88 6.03
CA PHE A 58 5.00 9.79 5.82
C PHE A 58 4.41 8.63 6.64
N TYR A 59 5.04 7.45 6.59
CA TYR A 59 4.58 6.30 7.36
C TYR A 59 4.63 6.55 8.87
N SER A 60 5.64 7.27 9.37
CA SER A 60 5.73 7.64 10.79
C SER A 60 4.51 8.46 11.22
N TYR A 61 4.12 9.48 10.43
CA TYR A 61 2.91 10.25 10.68
C TYR A 61 1.64 9.41 10.60
N ALA A 62 1.50 8.58 9.56
CA ALA A 62 0.31 7.76 9.41
C ALA A 62 0.15 6.71 10.52
N ARG A 63 1.25 6.16 11.04
CA ARG A 63 1.26 5.15 12.12
C ARG A 63 0.91 5.75 13.48
N GLU A 64 1.25 7.01 13.73
CA GLU A 64 0.83 7.70 14.95
C GLU A 64 -0.69 7.93 15.02
N LEU A 65 -1.39 7.71 13.91
CA LEU A 65 -2.84 7.80 13.78
C LEU A 65 -3.47 6.41 13.65
N SER A 66 -4.75 6.31 13.98
CA SER A 66 -5.57 5.10 13.72
C SER A 66 -5.80 4.82 12.22
N LEU A 67 -5.20 5.60 11.31
CA LEU A 67 -5.25 5.37 9.86
C LEU A 67 -4.34 4.22 9.41
N SER A 68 -3.36 3.82 10.22
CA SER A 68 -2.54 2.64 9.91
C SER A 68 -3.36 1.35 9.82
N GLU A 69 -4.43 1.23 10.61
CA GLU A 69 -5.36 0.11 10.57
C GLU A 69 -6.08 0.07 9.21
N LEU A 70 -6.49 1.24 8.69
CA LEU A 70 -7.15 1.37 7.40
C LEU A 70 -6.27 0.85 6.26
N PHE A 71 -4.95 1.05 6.32
CA PHE A 71 -4.01 0.57 5.30
C PHE A 71 -3.74 -0.94 5.35
N SER A 72 -4.24 -1.63 6.37
CA SER A 72 -4.16 -3.09 6.50
C SER A 72 -5.47 -3.78 6.13
N GLN A 73 -6.57 -3.03 5.94
CA GLN A 73 -7.88 -3.60 5.67
C GLN A 73 -7.95 -4.23 4.27
N PRO A 74 -8.61 -5.39 4.10
CA PRO A 74 -8.83 -6.00 2.81
C PRO A 74 -9.58 -5.09 1.83
N ALA A 75 -9.24 -5.19 0.54
CA ALA A 75 -10.02 -4.59 -0.54
C ALA A 75 -11.49 -5.05 -0.49
N GLY A 76 -12.43 -4.14 -0.77
CA GLY A 76 -13.85 -4.45 -0.93
C GLY A 76 -14.73 -4.33 0.32
N LEU A 77 -14.18 -3.91 1.47
CA LEU A 77 -14.97 -3.63 2.68
C LEU A 77 -15.47 -2.17 2.79
N THR A 78 -15.04 -1.30 1.88
CA THR A 78 -15.64 0.03 1.69
C THR A 78 -16.99 -0.15 0.98
N GLU A 79 -18.04 0.55 1.42
CA GLU A 79 -19.46 0.33 1.07
C GLU A 79 -19.82 0.40 -0.44
N ASP A 80 -18.85 0.59 -1.33
CA ASP A 80 -19.05 0.65 -2.77
C ASP A 80 -18.59 -0.64 -3.50
N ASN A 81 -19.50 -1.62 -3.53
CA ASN A 81 -19.63 -2.67 -4.56
C ASN A 81 -18.35 -3.33 -5.12
N GLY A 82 -17.48 -3.83 -4.24
CA GLY A 82 -16.50 -4.89 -4.60
C GLY A 82 -15.33 -4.47 -5.51
N LYS A 83 -15.14 -3.17 -5.76
CA LYS A 83 -13.91 -2.58 -6.32
C LYS A 83 -13.16 -1.72 -5.29
N GLY A 84 -13.37 -2.00 -4.01
CA GLY A 84 -12.88 -1.17 -2.92
C GLY A 84 -11.39 -1.34 -2.69
N GLY A 85 -10.64 -0.26 -2.73
CA GLY A 85 -9.23 -0.23 -2.37
C GLY A 85 -8.80 1.23 -2.21
N LEU A 86 -7.68 1.47 -1.56
CA LEU A 86 -7.19 2.82 -1.34
C LEU A 86 -6.10 3.14 -2.35
N THR A 87 -6.08 4.39 -2.81
CA THR A 87 -4.90 4.93 -3.48
C THR A 87 -4.15 5.84 -2.50
N LEU A 88 -2.88 5.53 -2.25
CA LEU A 88 -2.00 6.37 -1.44
C LEU A 88 -1.11 7.22 -2.33
N LEU A 89 -1.10 8.53 -2.09
CA LEU A 89 -0.17 9.48 -2.68
C LEU A 89 0.93 9.74 -1.65
N VAL A 90 2.04 9.02 -1.75
CA VAL A 90 3.03 8.97 -0.68
C VAL A 90 4.22 9.87 -1.03
N PRO A 91 4.42 10.99 -0.31
CA PRO A 91 5.54 11.87 -0.54
C PRO A 91 6.84 11.22 -0.11
N THR A 92 7.91 11.46 -0.89
CA THR A 92 9.25 11.09 -0.45
C THR A 92 9.67 11.88 0.81
N ASN A 93 10.59 11.34 1.59
CA ASN A 93 11.20 12.02 2.73
C ASN A 93 11.79 13.37 2.31
N LYS A 94 12.38 13.45 1.11
CA LYS A 94 12.91 14.69 0.55
C LYS A 94 11.79 15.73 0.35
N ALA A 95 10.65 15.32 -0.21
CA ALA A 95 9.49 16.20 -0.38
C ALA A 95 8.95 16.73 0.96
N VAL A 96 8.79 15.84 1.96
CA VAL A 96 8.34 16.25 3.30
C VAL A 96 9.35 17.18 3.98
N MET A 97 10.65 16.93 3.81
CA MET A 97 11.71 17.80 4.34
C MET A 97 11.74 19.18 3.64
N ALA A 98 11.36 19.25 2.37
CA ALA A 98 11.30 20.51 1.61
C ALA A 98 10.09 21.40 1.96
N MET A 99 9.08 20.87 2.65
CA MET A 99 7.94 21.68 3.11
C MET A 99 8.41 22.82 4.02
N GLU A 100 7.93 24.05 3.75
CA GLU A 100 8.20 25.25 4.56
C GLU A 100 7.74 25.06 6.01
N ARG A 101 6.58 24.42 6.20
CA ARG A 101 6.04 24.03 7.50
C ARG A 101 5.77 22.54 7.52
N LYS A 102 6.05 21.90 8.64
CA LYS A 102 5.80 20.45 8.82
C LYS A 102 4.33 20.19 9.14
N PRO A 103 3.81 18.98 8.85
CA PRO A 103 2.39 18.68 9.02
C PRO A 103 1.84 19.01 10.41
N HIS A 104 2.60 18.72 11.46
CA HIS A 104 2.24 19.00 12.85
C HIS A 104 2.16 20.50 13.21
N GLN A 105 2.82 21.37 12.44
CA GLN A 105 2.86 22.80 12.71
C GLN A 105 1.61 23.55 12.23
N GLY A 106 0.77 22.92 11.41
CA GLY A 106 -0.44 23.53 10.87
C GLY A 106 -0.21 24.77 10.00
N PRO A 107 -1.29 25.50 9.65
CA PRO A 107 -1.20 26.75 8.90
C PRO A 107 -0.45 27.82 9.72
N PRO A 108 0.12 28.84 9.07
CA PRO A 108 0.71 29.96 9.78
C PRO A 108 -0.34 30.65 10.66
N PRO A 109 0.05 31.17 11.84
CA PRO A 109 -0.81 32.05 12.63
C PRO A 109 -1.32 33.21 11.75
N LYS A 110 -2.57 33.62 11.95
CA LYS A 110 -3.06 34.85 11.30
C LYS A 110 -2.32 36.04 11.92
N ASP A 111 -1.90 36.98 11.09
CA ASP A 111 -1.17 38.17 11.53
C ASP A 111 -1.94 38.87 12.68
N ASN A 112 -1.24 39.11 13.80
CA ASN A 112 -1.68 39.83 15.02
C ASN A 112 -2.29 39.02 16.18
N GLU A 113 -2.19 37.69 16.21
CA GLU A 113 -2.53 36.95 17.43
C GLU A 113 -1.26 36.48 18.17
N ASP A 114 -1.05 37.01 19.37
CA ASP A 114 -0.18 36.40 20.38
C ASP A 114 -0.90 35.16 20.93
N ILE A 115 -0.81 34.06 20.18
CA ILE A 115 -1.51 32.81 20.48
C ILE A 115 -0.74 32.08 21.59
N SER A 116 -1.01 32.44 22.85
CA SER A 116 -0.59 31.65 24.00
C SER A 116 -1.57 30.47 24.19
N ILE A 117 -1.37 29.40 23.44
CA ILE A 117 -2.09 28.13 23.63
C ILE A 117 -1.41 27.28 24.71
N SER A 118 -2.19 26.45 25.41
CA SER A 118 -1.62 25.49 26.36
C SER A 118 -0.85 24.38 25.61
N GLU A 119 0.02 23.66 26.34
CA GLU A 119 0.76 22.53 25.77
C GLU A 119 -0.21 21.42 25.30
N GLU A 120 -1.28 21.17 26.03
CA GLU A 120 -2.30 20.19 25.68
C GLU A 120 -3.06 20.57 24.41
N GLU A 121 -3.36 21.87 24.26
CA GLU A 121 -4.00 22.39 23.05
C GLU A 121 -3.06 22.30 21.85
N PHE A 122 -1.78 22.66 22.02
CA PHE A 122 -0.77 22.49 20.97
C PHE A 122 -0.67 21.03 20.54
N PHE A 123 -0.62 20.09 21.48
CA PHE A 123 -0.54 18.66 21.19
C PHE A 123 -1.76 18.15 20.42
N ARG A 124 -2.97 18.57 20.81
CA ARG A 124 -4.21 18.23 20.09
C ARG A 124 -4.20 18.79 18.67
N ASN A 125 -3.89 20.08 18.52
CA ASN A 125 -3.84 20.74 17.22
C ASN A 125 -2.79 20.09 16.31
N SER A 126 -1.63 19.73 16.86
CA SER A 126 -0.58 18.98 16.16
C SER A 126 -1.10 17.67 15.59
N LYS A 127 -1.83 16.86 16.39
CA LYS A 127 -2.42 15.60 15.92
C LYS A 127 -3.47 15.81 14.84
N ASP A 128 -4.35 16.80 15.01
CA ASP A 128 -5.41 17.11 14.04
C ASP A 128 -4.82 17.58 12.70
N ASN A 129 -3.75 18.38 12.74
CA ASN A 129 -3.06 18.82 11.53
C ASN A 129 -2.40 17.64 10.80
N VAL A 130 -1.74 16.73 11.53
CA VAL A 130 -1.15 15.51 10.95
C VAL A 130 -2.25 14.62 10.35
N LEU A 131 -3.38 14.45 11.04
CA LEU A 131 -4.53 13.68 10.54
C LEU A 131 -5.04 14.23 9.22
N ARG A 132 -5.34 15.54 9.17
CA ARG A 132 -5.81 16.20 7.94
C ARG A 132 -4.80 16.06 6.81
N TRP A 133 -3.51 16.23 7.12
CA TRP A 133 -2.44 16.08 6.15
C TRP A 133 -2.37 14.67 5.58
N VAL A 134 -2.42 13.63 6.41
CA VAL A 134 -2.45 12.23 5.93
C VAL A 134 -3.71 11.97 5.11
N GLN A 135 -4.88 12.41 5.56
CA GLN A 135 -6.16 12.22 4.85
C GLN A 135 -6.16 12.81 3.43
N ALA A 136 -5.51 13.96 3.22
CA ALA A 136 -5.38 14.58 1.90
C ALA A 136 -4.52 13.75 0.92
N HIS A 137 -3.74 12.79 1.42
CA HIS A 137 -2.92 11.89 0.62
C HIS A 137 -3.58 10.52 0.39
N VAL A 138 -4.81 10.32 0.85
CA VAL A 138 -5.54 9.05 0.70
C VAL A 138 -6.78 9.27 -0.15
N ILE A 139 -6.90 8.54 -1.26
CA ILE A 139 -8.08 8.52 -2.11
C ILE A 139 -8.82 7.20 -1.85
N PRO A 140 -10.13 7.22 -1.49
CA PRO A 140 -10.90 6.02 -1.18
C PRO A 140 -11.36 5.27 -2.44
N THR A 141 -10.52 5.22 -3.47
CA THR A 141 -10.82 4.57 -4.74
C THR A 141 -9.52 4.02 -5.34
N SER A 142 -9.57 2.78 -5.83
CA SER A 142 -8.46 2.12 -6.52
C SER A 142 -8.99 0.99 -7.41
N PRO A 143 -8.42 0.77 -8.61
CA PRO A 143 -7.41 1.60 -9.26
C PRO A 143 -8.00 2.92 -9.76
N LEU A 144 -7.16 3.96 -9.86
CA LEU A 144 -7.54 5.21 -10.51
C LEU A 144 -7.49 5.08 -12.03
N THR A 145 -8.24 5.93 -12.72
CA THR A 145 -8.15 6.15 -14.16
C THR A 145 -7.70 7.58 -14.43
N PHE A 146 -6.97 7.80 -15.52
CA PHE A 146 -6.42 9.12 -15.83
C PHE A 146 -6.87 9.60 -17.22
N PRO A 147 -8.19 9.83 -17.46
CA PRO A 147 -8.63 10.39 -18.72
C PRO A 147 -8.03 11.79 -18.95
N LEU A 148 -7.74 12.08 -20.22
CA LEU A 148 -7.20 13.36 -20.67
C LEU A 148 -8.28 14.45 -20.69
N PRO A 149 -7.92 15.74 -20.46
CA PRO A 149 -6.58 16.22 -20.13
C PRO A 149 -6.24 16.11 -18.63
N SER A 150 -7.25 15.98 -17.78
CA SER A 150 -7.15 15.92 -16.33
C SER A 150 -8.34 15.21 -15.70
N THR A 151 -8.15 14.65 -14.51
CA THR A 151 -9.18 13.99 -13.70
C THR A 151 -8.99 14.30 -12.23
N THR A 152 -10.09 14.46 -11.49
CA THR A 152 -10.06 14.83 -10.08
C THR A 152 -10.68 13.72 -9.25
N TYR A 153 -10.08 13.44 -8.09
CA TYR A 153 -10.56 12.47 -7.12
C TYR A 153 -10.66 13.09 -5.73
N ASP A 154 -11.75 12.79 -5.03
CA ASP A 154 -11.90 13.17 -3.63
C ASP A 154 -10.93 12.38 -2.75
N THR A 155 -10.43 13.03 -1.72
CA THR A 155 -9.56 12.43 -0.71
C THR A 155 -10.37 12.07 0.54
N LEU A 156 -9.75 11.42 1.52
CA LEU A 156 -10.37 11.23 2.83
C LEU A 156 -10.49 12.54 3.64
N LEU A 157 -9.83 13.62 3.21
CA LEU A 157 -9.98 14.92 3.83
C LEU A 157 -11.24 15.57 3.25
N ASP A 158 -12.24 15.80 4.10
CA ASP A 158 -13.51 16.39 3.68
C ASP A 158 -13.31 17.75 2.97
N GLY A 159 -14.00 17.92 1.84
CA GLY A 159 -13.86 19.08 0.97
C GLY A 159 -12.54 19.19 0.20
N LYS A 160 -11.64 18.18 0.27
CA LYS A 160 -10.38 18.16 -0.49
C LYS A 160 -10.42 17.09 -1.58
N SER A 161 -10.18 17.54 -2.80
CA SER A 161 -9.92 16.68 -3.96
C SER A 161 -8.52 16.97 -4.51
N VAL A 162 -7.97 16.01 -5.27
CA VAL A 162 -6.67 16.12 -5.95
C VAL A 162 -6.85 15.90 -7.44
N THR A 163 -6.19 16.73 -8.23
CA THR A 163 -6.28 16.73 -9.69
C THR A 163 -5.04 16.13 -10.29
N PHE A 164 -5.26 15.09 -11.09
CA PHE A 164 -4.28 14.45 -11.95
C PHE A 164 -4.37 15.08 -13.33
N SER A 165 -3.24 15.50 -13.88
CA SER A 165 -3.16 16.11 -15.21
C SER A 165 -2.14 15.41 -16.06
N SER A 166 -2.44 15.29 -17.34
CA SER A 166 -1.51 14.77 -18.33
C SER A 166 -0.29 15.66 -18.48
N GLY A 167 0.87 15.03 -18.37
CA GLY A 167 2.19 15.54 -18.67
C GLY A 167 2.64 15.08 -20.05
N ASN A 168 3.93 14.74 -20.20
CA ASN A 168 4.56 14.51 -21.51
C ASN A 168 4.16 13.16 -22.15
N VAL A 169 4.01 13.09 -23.47
CA VAL A 169 3.19 12.07 -24.17
C VAL A 169 3.87 10.71 -24.37
N ASP A 170 5.11 10.51 -23.93
CA ASP A 170 5.96 9.37 -24.37
C ASP A 170 6.22 8.22 -23.35
N GLU A 171 5.58 8.20 -22.17
CA GLU A 171 5.81 7.17 -21.12
C GLU A 171 4.61 6.21 -20.82
N GLU A 172 4.61 5.48 -19.70
CA GLU A 172 3.44 4.69 -19.22
C GLU A 172 2.33 5.61 -18.67
N ASP A 173 1.08 5.15 -18.64
CA ASP A 173 -0.11 5.97 -18.33
C ASP A 173 -0.01 6.77 -17.02
N TRP A 174 0.56 6.22 -15.95
CA TRP A 174 0.74 6.94 -14.67
C TRP A 174 2.02 7.80 -14.64
N LYS A 175 3.07 7.41 -15.36
CA LYS A 175 4.34 8.16 -15.42
C LYS A 175 4.19 9.49 -16.14
N LYS A 176 3.23 9.56 -17.06
CA LYS A 176 2.85 10.80 -17.73
C LYS A 176 2.12 11.77 -16.83
N VAL A 177 1.63 11.36 -15.67
CA VAL A 177 0.64 12.13 -14.94
C VAL A 177 1.31 12.88 -13.78
N THR A 178 0.96 14.15 -13.64
CA THR A 178 1.28 14.93 -12.44
C THR A 178 0.05 15.05 -11.55
N VAL A 179 0.23 14.97 -10.24
CA VAL A 179 -0.82 15.26 -9.26
C VAL A 179 -0.55 16.64 -8.64
N GLU A 180 -1.47 17.59 -8.82
CA GLU A 180 -1.29 18.97 -8.32
C GLU A 180 0.08 19.59 -8.73
N GLY A 181 0.54 19.29 -9.96
CA GLY A 181 1.83 19.74 -10.48
C GLY A 181 3.07 18.98 -9.95
N THR A 182 2.88 17.95 -9.12
CA THR A 182 3.93 17.07 -8.59
C THR A 182 4.06 15.80 -9.44
N HIS A 183 5.28 15.29 -9.65
CA HIS A 183 5.53 14.09 -10.43
C HIS A 183 5.33 12.81 -9.62
N ILE A 184 4.81 11.78 -10.29
CA ILE A 184 4.79 10.41 -9.76
C ILE A 184 6.12 9.74 -10.14
N LEU A 185 6.87 9.31 -9.13
CA LEU A 185 8.18 8.68 -9.27
C LEU A 185 8.10 7.16 -9.39
N ASP A 186 7.15 6.55 -8.69
CA ASP A 186 6.99 5.09 -8.65
C ASP A 186 5.52 4.71 -8.39
N MET A 187 5.13 3.51 -8.82
CA MET A 187 3.83 2.92 -8.57
C MET A 187 4.01 1.51 -8.05
N LYS A 188 3.37 1.22 -6.91
CA LYS A 188 3.41 -0.10 -6.28
C LYS A 188 1.99 -0.61 -6.06
N GLN A 189 1.71 -1.78 -6.63
CA GLN A 189 0.47 -2.49 -6.39
C GLN A 189 0.51 -3.18 -5.02
N ALA A 190 -0.54 -2.98 -4.23
CA ALA A 190 -0.79 -3.69 -2.98
C ALA A 190 -2.02 -4.59 -3.11
N SER A 191 -2.17 -5.55 -2.19
CA SER A 191 -3.34 -6.43 -2.10
C SER A 191 -4.64 -5.69 -1.82
N ASN A 192 -4.57 -4.48 -1.26
CA ASN A 192 -5.72 -3.66 -0.88
C ASN A 192 -5.71 -2.25 -1.50
N GLY A 193 -4.93 -2.02 -2.55
CA GLY A 193 -4.86 -0.71 -3.19
C GLY A 193 -3.62 -0.47 -4.05
N VAL A 194 -3.35 0.80 -4.34
CA VAL A 194 -2.17 1.25 -5.08
C VAL A 194 -1.46 2.35 -4.29
N MET A 195 -0.14 2.30 -4.26
CA MET A 195 0.70 3.35 -3.69
C MET A 195 1.50 4.02 -4.79
N TYR A 196 1.28 5.32 -4.97
CA TYR A 196 2.09 6.17 -5.85
C TYR A 196 3.08 6.95 -5.00
N ILE A 197 4.36 6.89 -5.35
CA ILE A 197 5.41 7.69 -4.70
C ILE A 197 5.54 9.01 -5.45
N ILE A 198 5.47 10.14 -4.75
CA ILE A 198 5.48 11.47 -5.35
C ILE A 198 6.64 12.35 -4.84
N ASP A 199 7.15 13.24 -5.69
CA ASP A 199 8.30 14.12 -5.40
C ASP A 199 7.95 15.46 -4.73
N GLY A 200 6.69 15.61 -4.32
CA GLY A 200 6.10 16.77 -3.66
C GLY A 200 5.04 16.32 -2.65
N THR A 201 4.23 17.25 -2.14
CA THR A 201 3.20 16.96 -1.13
C THR A 201 1.87 17.56 -1.52
N ILE A 202 0.76 16.92 -1.14
CA ILE A 202 -0.57 17.49 -1.31
C ILE A 202 -0.79 18.58 -0.27
N ASN A 203 -1.13 19.78 -0.75
CA ASN A 203 -1.44 20.91 0.12
C ASN A 203 -2.85 20.76 0.72
N THR A 204 -2.97 21.00 2.02
CA THR A 204 -4.21 20.90 2.81
C THR A 204 -4.85 22.23 3.17
N TYR A 205 -4.24 23.37 2.79
CA TYR A 205 -4.69 24.72 3.13
C TYR A 205 -4.64 25.68 1.94
#